data_AF-A0A7J6R751-F1
#
_entry.id   AF-A0A7J6R751-F1
#
_cell.length_a   1.000
_cell.length_b   1.000
_cell.length_c   1.000
_cell.angle_alpha   90.00
_cell.angle_beta   90.00
_cell.angle_gamma   90.00
#
_symmetry.space_group_name_H-M   'P 1'
#
loop_
_entity.id
_entity.type
_entity.pdbx_description
1 polymer ?
#
loop_
_entity_poly.entity_id
_entity_poly.type
_entity_poly.pdbx_seq_one_letter_code
_entity_poly.pdbx_strand_id
1 'polypeptide(L)'
;MVMNSVRSDITTGFALRRELAQKRDGQDGEDQLFSRLGGLEGVDEFVTRLYECVERDRRLNQFFTGAKLKAIKQAQTDFIIKTLGGPSDYSGRSLEEIHAVLAITDYHIDCFLQLVARALRDCGHDQETVDEVIVKLGNLRASILKSYYAKMGYTAK
;
A
#
# COMPACT_ATOMS: atom_id res chain seq x y z
N MET A 1 -30.35 3.96 -3.21
CA MET A 1 -29.30 4.66 -2.44
C MET A 1 -28.43 3.59 -1.78
N VAL A 2 -27.34 3.17 -2.44
CA VAL A 2 -26.41 2.13 -1.93
C VAL A 2 -25.04 2.77 -1.84
N MET A 3 -24.78 3.49 -0.76
CA MET A 3 -23.47 4.12 -0.50
C MET A 3 -23.22 4.09 1.00
N ASN A 4 -22.44 3.10 1.48
CA ASN A 4 -21.41 3.27 2.52
C ASN A 4 -20.88 1.98 3.17
N SER A 5 -21.45 0.80 2.94
CA SER A 5 -20.99 -0.42 3.67
C SER A 5 -19.48 -0.68 3.50
N VAL A 6 -19.00 -0.59 2.25
CA VAL A 6 -17.58 -0.86 1.93
C VAL A 6 -16.61 0.07 2.66
N ARG A 7 -16.94 1.36 2.85
CA ARG A 7 -16.07 2.30 3.59
C ARG A 7 -16.07 2.03 5.08
N SER A 8 -17.21 1.67 5.65
CA SER A 8 -17.33 1.30 7.06
C SER A 8 -16.51 0.04 7.35
N ASP A 9 -16.66 -1.00 6.54
CA ASP A 9 -15.98 -2.30 6.75
C ASP A 9 -14.46 -2.18 6.59
N ILE A 10 -13.99 -1.30 5.70
CA ILE A 10 -12.56 -1.03 5.51
C ILE A 10 -12.00 -0.13 6.62
N THR A 11 -12.75 0.90 7.04
CA THR A 11 -12.27 1.85 8.06
C THR A 11 -12.25 1.19 9.44
N THR A 12 -13.31 0.47 9.80
CA THR A 12 -13.38 -0.33 11.03
C THR A 12 -12.35 -1.46 10.99
N GLY A 13 -12.19 -2.12 9.84
CA GLY A 13 -11.15 -3.13 9.65
C GLY A 13 -9.74 -2.55 9.78
N PHE A 14 -9.46 -1.38 9.20
CA PHE A 14 -8.15 -0.72 9.30
C PHE A 14 -7.86 -0.25 10.73
N ALA A 15 -8.85 0.35 11.42
CA ALA A 15 -8.71 0.76 12.81
C ALA A 15 -8.41 -0.43 13.73
N LEU A 16 -9.16 -1.53 13.58
CA LEU A 16 -8.92 -2.77 14.33
C LEU A 16 -7.52 -3.34 14.04
N ARG A 17 -7.12 -3.45 12.77
CA ARG A 17 -5.78 -3.92 12.40
C ARG A 17 -4.69 -3.03 12.97
N ARG A 18 -4.88 -1.71 12.96
CA ARG A 18 -3.93 -0.74 13.53
C ARG A 18 -3.77 -0.94 15.04
N GLU A 19 -4.87 -1.10 15.77
CA GLU A 19 -4.82 -1.35 17.20
C GLU A 19 -4.13 -2.68 17.54
N LEU A 20 -4.37 -3.73 16.74
CA LEU A 20 -3.70 -5.02 16.89
C LEU A 20 -2.20 -4.92 16.60
N ALA A 21 -1.80 -4.20 15.54
CA ALA A 21 -0.40 -3.97 15.19
C ALA A 21 0.34 -3.15 16.26
N GLN A 22 -0.28 -2.09 16.78
CA GLN A 22 0.34 -1.23 17.82
C GLN A 22 0.62 -1.95 19.13
N LYS A 23 -0.18 -2.97 19.48
CA LYS A 23 0.05 -3.79 20.68
C LYS A 23 1.25 -4.73 20.54
N ARG A 24 1.73 -4.98 19.31
CA ARG A 24 2.75 -5.98 18.98
C ARG A 24 4.13 -5.42 18.67
N ASP A 25 4.21 -4.16 18.25
CA ASP A 25 5.48 -3.41 18.05
C ASP A 25 6.39 -3.41 19.32
N GLY A 26 5.88 -3.84 20.48
CA GLY A 26 6.64 -4.07 21.72
C GLY A 26 6.88 -5.54 22.13
N GLN A 27 6.47 -6.54 21.34
CA GLN A 27 6.56 -7.97 21.67
C GLN A 27 7.39 -8.80 20.68
N ASP A 28 7.47 -8.41 19.41
CA ASP A 28 8.20 -9.16 18.39
C ASP A 28 9.61 -8.57 18.24
N GLY A 29 10.61 -9.20 18.86
CA GLY A 29 12.01 -8.75 18.74
C GLY A 29 12.49 -8.81 17.30
N GLU A 30 12.86 -7.67 16.72
CA GLU A 30 13.54 -7.45 15.42
C GLU A 30 13.10 -8.29 14.18
N ASP A 31 12.03 -9.07 14.23
CA ASP A 31 11.50 -9.82 13.09
C ASP A 31 10.71 -8.89 12.18
N GLN A 32 11.42 -8.36 11.19
CA GLN A 32 10.88 -7.41 10.22
C GLN A 32 9.86 -8.09 9.29
N LEU A 33 8.81 -7.35 8.92
CA LEU A 33 7.83 -7.79 7.90
C LEU A 33 8.50 -8.25 6.60
N PHE A 34 9.60 -7.61 6.22
CA PHE A 34 10.40 -8.04 5.08
C PHE A 34 10.84 -9.52 5.17
N SER A 35 11.37 -9.95 6.32
CA SER A 35 11.80 -11.34 6.54
C SER A 35 10.60 -12.29 6.51
N ARG A 36 9.47 -11.90 7.12
CA ARG A 36 8.21 -12.66 7.11
C ARG A 36 7.60 -12.80 5.72
N LEU A 37 7.84 -11.83 4.84
CA LEU A 37 7.46 -11.90 3.44
C LEU A 37 8.40 -12.77 2.60
N GLY A 38 9.44 -13.37 3.18
CA GLY A 38 10.41 -14.18 2.42
C GLY A 38 11.55 -13.37 1.82
N GLY A 39 11.83 -12.18 2.35
CA GLY A 39 12.93 -11.32 1.89
C GLY A 39 12.70 -10.76 0.48
N LEU A 40 13.78 -10.61 -0.29
CA LEU A 40 13.72 -9.98 -1.62
C LEU A 40 12.83 -10.76 -2.59
N GLU A 41 12.98 -12.08 -2.62
CA GLU A 41 12.24 -12.95 -3.54
C GLU A 41 10.74 -12.90 -3.26
N GLY A 42 10.33 -13.03 -2.01
CA GLY A 42 8.91 -13.00 -1.68
C GLY A 42 8.28 -11.61 -1.83
N VAL A 43 9.04 -10.53 -1.63
CA VAL A 43 8.55 -9.18 -1.99
C VAL A 43 8.41 -9.01 -3.51
N ASP A 44 9.33 -9.51 -4.32
CA ASP A 44 9.21 -9.46 -5.79
C ASP A 44 8.02 -10.29 -6.29
N GLU A 45 7.79 -11.47 -5.72
CA GLU A 45 6.63 -12.31 -6.01
C GLU A 45 5.32 -11.59 -5.66
N PHE A 46 5.23 -11.05 -4.44
CA PHE A 46 4.09 -10.25 -3.98
C PHE A 46 3.82 -9.07 -4.92
N VAL A 47 4.84 -8.28 -5.26
CA VAL A 47 4.65 -7.10 -6.11
C VAL A 47 4.28 -7.53 -7.52
N THR A 48 4.86 -8.60 -8.06
CA THR A 48 4.44 -9.19 -9.33
C THR A 48 2.96 -9.52 -9.32
N ARG A 49 2.50 -10.23 -8.29
CA ARG A 49 1.09 -10.60 -8.16
C ARG A 49 0.18 -9.39 -7.98
N LEU A 50 0.62 -8.37 -7.25
CA LEU A 50 -0.10 -7.12 -7.07
C LEU A 50 -0.37 -6.42 -8.41
N TYR A 51 0.64 -6.32 -9.28
CA TYR A 51 0.47 -5.66 -10.57
C TYR A 51 -0.46 -6.44 -11.51
N GLU A 52 -0.41 -7.77 -11.51
CA GLU A 52 -1.39 -8.59 -12.23
C GLU A 52 -2.83 -8.35 -11.77
N CYS A 53 -3.02 -8.01 -10.48
CA CYS A 53 -4.33 -7.64 -9.95
C CYS A 53 -4.71 -6.20 -10.37
N VAL A 54 -3.76 -5.26 -10.28
CA VAL A 54 -3.96 -3.84 -10.61
C VAL A 54 -4.35 -3.65 -12.07
N GLU A 55 -3.67 -4.35 -13.00
CA GLU A 55 -3.95 -4.25 -14.43
C GLU A 55 -5.39 -4.65 -14.79
N ARG A 56 -5.97 -5.58 -14.02
CA ARG A 56 -7.34 -6.09 -14.20
C ARG A 56 -8.38 -5.26 -13.44
N ASP A 57 -7.97 -4.37 -12.55
CA ASP A 57 -8.87 -3.57 -11.74
C ASP A 57 -9.18 -2.22 -12.42
N ARG A 58 -10.40 -2.08 -12.95
CA ARG A 58 -10.86 -0.85 -13.64
C ARG A 58 -10.85 0.40 -12.76
N ARG A 59 -10.77 0.26 -11.44
CA ARG A 59 -10.70 1.38 -10.48
C ARG A 59 -9.30 1.99 -10.43
N LEU A 60 -8.28 1.21 -10.80
CA LEU A 60 -6.87 1.57 -10.62
C LEU A 60 -6.05 1.52 -11.90
N ASN A 61 -6.38 0.63 -12.84
CA ASN A 61 -5.52 0.35 -14.01
C ASN A 61 -5.16 1.60 -14.82
N GLN A 62 -6.04 2.61 -14.88
CA GLN A 62 -5.80 3.88 -15.55
C GLN A 62 -4.57 4.64 -15.02
N PHE A 63 -4.21 4.48 -13.74
CA PHE A 63 -3.03 5.09 -13.13
C PHE A 63 -1.72 4.36 -13.50
N PHE A 64 -1.83 3.14 -14.02
CA PHE A 64 -0.71 2.20 -14.23
C PHE A 64 -0.62 1.76 -15.69
N THR A 65 -0.68 2.70 -16.64
CA THR A 65 -0.66 2.39 -18.07
C THR A 65 0.63 2.84 -18.77
N GLY A 66 0.89 2.24 -19.93
CA GLY A 66 1.91 2.70 -20.88
C GLY A 66 3.33 2.23 -20.57
N ALA A 67 4.29 2.78 -21.32
CA ALA A 67 5.68 2.32 -21.34
C ALA A 67 6.41 2.44 -19.98
N LYS A 68 5.85 3.18 -19.02
CA LYS A 68 6.44 3.41 -17.69
C LYS A 68 6.09 2.33 -16.68
N LEU A 69 5.17 1.41 -16.96
CA LEU A 69 4.68 0.45 -15.97
C LEU A 69 5.81 -0.39 -15.35
N LYS A 70 6.77 -0.85 -16.16
CA LYS A 70 7.94 -1.59 -15.67
C LYS A 70 8.77 -0.77 -14.67
N ALA A 71 8.99 0.52 -14.96
CA ALA A 71 9.73 1.41 -14.07
C ALA A 71 8.94 1.72 -12.78
N ILE A 72 7.62 1.86 -12.88
CA ILE A 72 6.73 2.06 -11.73
C ILE A 72 6.78 0.82 -10.81
N LYS A 73 6.67 -0.39 -11.39
CA LYS A 73 6.77 -1.65 -10.65
C LYS A 73 8.09 -1.73 -9.89
N GLN A 74 9.22 -1.51 -10.55
CA GLN A 74 10.54 -1.55 -9.90
C GLN A 74 10.65 -0.55 -8.75
N ALA A 75 10.30 0.73 -9.00
CA ALA A 75 10.37 1.76 -7.98
C ALA A 75 9.45 1.47 -6.78
N GLN A 76 8.29 0.86 -7.02
CA GLN A 76 7.38 0.45 -5.96
C GLN A 76 7.90 -0.77 -5.19
N THR A 77 8.53 -1.75 -5.86
CA THR A 77 9.23 -2.87 -5.20
C THR A 77 10.27 -2.33 -4.22
N ASP A 78 11.17 -1.46 -4.70
CA ASP A 78 12.23 -0.88 -3.87
C ASP A 78 11.67 -0.11 -2.66
N PHE A 79 10.61 0.68 -2.90
CA PHE A 79 9.92 1.42 -1.85
C PHE A 79 9.26 0.49 -0.81
N ILE A 80 8.62 -0.60 -1.26
CA ILE A 80 8.00 -1.59 -0.38
C ILE A 80 9.06 -2.31 0.46
N ILE A 81 10.17 -2.76 -0.14
CA ILE A 81 11.29 -3.37 0.59
C ILE A 81 11.72 -2.46 1.74
N LYS A 82 12.01 -1.18 1.43
CA LYS A 82 12.39 -0.18 2.43
C LYS A 82 11.34 -0.03 3.53
N THR A 83 10.07 0.08 3.13
CA THR A 83 8.95 0.29 4.04
C THR A 83 8.76 -0.89 4.99
N LEU A 84 9.02 -2.11 4.53
CA LEU A 84 8.88 -3.34 5.33
C LEU A 84 10.13 -3.67 6.17
N GLY A 85 11.19 -2.85 6.07
CA GLY A 85 12.42 -2.98 6.86
C GLY A 85 13.61 -3.57 6.10
N GLY A 86 13.40 -4.05 4.88
CA GLY A 86 14.45 -4.68 4.09
C GLY A 86 15.51 -3.72 3.57
N PRO A 87 16.63 -4.26 3.05
CA PRO A 87 17.72 -3.47 2.49
C PRO A 87 17.25 -2.83 1.17
N SER A 88 17.07 -1.52 1.17
CA SER A 88 16.69 -0.79 -0.04
C SER A 88 17.26 0.62 -0.04
N ASP A 89 17.96 0.94 -1.13
CA ASP A 89 18.51 2.25 -1.42
C ASP A 89 17.49 3.16 -2.13
N TYR A 90 16.17 2.95 -1.90
CA TYR A 90 15.15 3.80 -2.50
C TYR A 90 15.42 5.27 -2.19
N SER A 91 15.83 5.98 -3.23
CA SER A 91 16.22 7.38 -3.29
C SER A 91 15.32 8.18 -4.25
N GLY A 92 14.18 7.59 -4.60
CA GLY A 92 13.19 8.23 -5.45
C GLY A 92 12.54 9.46 -4.81
N ARG A 93 11.75 10.16 -5.63
CA ARG A 93 10.92 11.31 -5.22
C ARG A 93 10.00 10.95 -4.06
N SER A 94 9.57 11.94 -3.28
CA SER A 94 8.63 11.69 -2.19
C SER A 94 7.28 11.18 -2.72
N LEU A 95 6.54 10.44 -1.89
CA LEU A 95 5.17 10.02 -2.25
C LEU A 95 4.30 11.23 -2.58
N GLU A 96 4.51 12.36 -1.90
CA GLU A 96 3.74 13.58 -2.12
C GLU A 96 4.00 14.13 -3.52
N GLU A 97 5.26 14.20 -3.94
CA GLU A 97 5.68 14.68 -5.27
C GLU A 97 5.20 13.78 -6.39
N ILE A 98 5.32 12.45 -6.21
CA ILE A 98 4.91 11.47 -7.22
C ILE A 98 3.40 11.53 -7.47
N HIS A 99 2.61 11.61 -6.40
CA HIS A 99 1.16 11.53 -6.48
C HIS A 99 0.49 12.91 -6.69
N ALA A 100 1.23 14.02 -6.65
CA ALA A 100 0.70 15.39 -6.80
C ALA A 100 -0.02 15.69 -8.10
N VAL A 101 0.30 14.96 -9.17
CA VAL A 101 -0.31 15.16 -10.48
C VAL A 101 -1.45 14.20 -10.76
N LEU A 102 -1.78 13.33 -9.80
CA LEU A 102 -2.77 12.28 -9.94
C LEU A 102 -4.04 12.66 -9.16
N ALA A 103 -5.21 12.41 -9.75
CA ALA A 103 -6.50 12.58 -9.09
C ALA A 103 -6.82 11.38 -8.16
N ILE A 104 -5.91 11.10 -7.23
CA ILE A 104 -6.06 10.02 -6.25
C ILE A 104 -6.96 10.50 -5.11
N THR A 105 -7.84 9.62 -4.68
CA THR A 105 -8.79 9.85 -3.59
C THR A 105 -8.64 8.74 -2.58
N ASP A 106 -9.25 8.89 -1.40
CA ASP A 106 -9.33 7.82 -0.41
C ASP A 106 -9.84 6.49 -0.99
N TYR A 107 -10.80 6.57 -1.91
CA TYR A 107 -11.34 5.39 -2.58
C TYR A 107 -10.27 4.64 -3.37
N HIS A 108 -9.40 5.34 -4.11
CA HIS A 108 -8.33 4.71 -4.86
C HIS A 108 -7.31 4.04 -3.93
N ILE A 109 -6.99 4.66 -2.80
CA ILE A 109 -6.09 4.06 -1.80
C ILE A 109 -6.72 2.81 -1.18
N ASP A 110 -8.01 2.84 -0.84
CA ASP A 110 -8.73 1.67 -0.32
C ASP A 110 -8.72 0.51 -1.31
N CYS A 111 -8.98 0.80 -2.59
CA CYS A 111 -8.92 -0.21 -3.65
C CYS A 111 -7.52 -0.81 -3.76
N PHE A 112 -6.48 0.02 -3.68
CA PHE A 112 -5.10 -0.44 -3.76
C PHE A 112 -4.74 -1.35 -2.58
N LEU A 113 -5.11 -0.97 -1.35
CA LEU A 113 -4.89 -1.80 -0.16
C LEU A 113 -5.67 -3.13 -0.21
N GLN A 114 -6.85 -3.16 -0.82
CA GLN A 114 -7.57 -4.42 -1.07
C GLN A 114 -6.78 -5.34 -2.02
N LEU A 115 -6.17 -4.79 -3.07
CA LEU A 115 -5.35 -5.58 -4.00
C LEU A 115 -4.05 -6.04 -3.35
N VAL A 116 -3.43 -5.23 -2.49
CA VAL A 116 -2.30 -5.65 -1.64
C VAL A 116 -2.68 -6.86 -0.81
N ALA A 117 -3.81 -6.78 -0.08
CA ALA A 117 -4.29 -7.86 0.77
C ALA A 117 -4.53 -9.15 -0.02
N ARG A 118 -5.10 -9.01 -1.23
CA ARG A 118 -5.34 -10.14 -2.13
C ARG A 118 -4.02 -10.75 -2.62
N ALA A 119 -3.09 -9.94 -3.10
CA ALA A 119 -1.84 -10.41 -3.64
C ALA A 119 -1.01 -11.16 -2.59
N LEU A 120 -0.93 -10.65 -1.36
CA LEU A 120 -0.25 -11.33 -0.26
C LEU A 120 -0.88 -12.69 0.07
N ARG A 121 -2.22 -12.78 0.10
CA ARG A 121 -2.91 -14.06 0.30
C ARG A 121 -2.71 -15.03 -0.85
N ASP A 122 -2.69 -14.54 -2.08
CA ASP A 122 -2.43 -15.36 -3.27
C ASP A 122 -0.99 -15.93 -3.25
N CYS A 123 -0.04 -15.21 -2.64
CA CYS A 123 1.33 -15.68 -2.36
C CYS A 123 1.45 -16.57 -1.11
N GLY A 124 0.34 -16.88 -0.43
CA GLY A 124 0.31 -17.81 0.71
C GLY A 124 0.68 -17.22 2.07
N HIS A 125 0.80 -15.89 2.19
CA HIS A 125 1.04 -15.26 3.49
C HIS A 125 -0.19 -15.36 4.40
N ASP A 126 0.05 -15.55 5.70
CA ASP A 126 -0.98 -15.63 6.72
C ASP A 126 -1.70 -14.29 6.92
N GLN A 127 -2.89 -14.35 7.54
CA GLN A 127 -3.75 -13.20 7.74
C GLN A 127 -3.11 -12.10 8.61
N GLU A 128 -2.25 -12.48 9.54
CA GLU A 128 -1.58 -11.56 10.45
C GLU A 128 -0.50 -10.75 9.70
N THR A 129 0.33 -11.43 8.90
CA THR A 129 1.29 -10.79 7.99
C THR A 129 0.58 -9.86 6.99
N VAL A 130 -0.55 -10.29 6.43
CA VAL A 130 -1.37 -9.47 5.53
C VAL A 130 -1.84 -8.19 6.23
N ASP A 131 -2.38 -8.30 7.44
CA ASP A 131 -2.96 -7.18 8.17
C ASP A 131 -1.91 -6.15 8.57
N GLU A 132 -0.73 -6.58 8.99
CA GLU A 132 0.37 -5.69 9.34
C GLU A 132 0.91 -4.93 8.11
N VAL A 133 1.05 -5.58 6.96
CA VAL A 133 1.43 -4.89 5.71
C VAL A 133 0.38 -3.86 5.30
N ILE A 134 -0.92 -4.20 5.41
CA ILE A 134 -2.00 -3.24 5.13
C ILE A 134 -1.91 -2.03 6.05
N VAL A 135 -1.66 -2.22 7.35
CA VAL A 135 -1.50 -1.11 8.30
C VAL A 135 -0.32 -0.24 7.93
N LYS A 136 0.84 -0.87 7.66
CA LYS A 136 2.08 -0.14 7.35
C LYS A 136 1.96 0.69 6.08
N LEU A 137 1.38 0.13 5.02
CA LEU A 137 1.13 0.87 3.78
C LEU A 137 -0.01 1.91 3.93
N GLY A 138 -1.05 1.59 4.70
CA GLY A 138 -2.16 2.52 4.95
C GLY A 138 -1.75 3.77 5.73
N ASN A 139 -0.73 3.69 6.58
CA ASN A 139 -0.16 4.86 7.28
C ASN A 139 0.45 5.90 6.32
N LEU A 140 0.77 5.50 5.07
CA LEU A 140 1.29 6.41 4.03
C LEU A 140 0.19 7.22 3.33
N ARG A 141 -1.09 6.95 3.63
CA ARG A 141 -2.26 7.59 3.01
C ARG A 141 -2.16 9.11 3.01
N ALA A 142 -1.80 9.70 4.14
CA ALA A 142 -1.73 11.16 4.29
C ALA A 142 -0.74 11.76 3.28
N SER A 143 0.44 11.16 3.12
CA SER A 143 1.47 11.61 2.17
C SER A 143 1.01 11.49 0.71
N ILE A 144 0.20 10.49 0.38
CA ILE A 144 -0.34 10.30 -0.98
C ILE A 144 -1.44 11.33 -1.29
N LEU A 145 -2.31 11.63 -0.32
CA LEU A 145 -3.45 12.54 -0.52
C LEU A 145 -3.10 14.03 -0.38
N LYS A 146 -2.03 14.36 0.34
CA LYS A 146 -1.65 15.74 0.69
C LYS A 146 -1.60 16.68 -0.52
N SER A 147 -1.10 16.18 -1.64
CA SER A 147 -0.86 16.98 -2.83
C SER A 147 -2.12 17.25 -3.67
N TYR A 148 -3.14 16.37 -3.59
CA TYR A 148 -4.45 16.61 -4.22
C TYR A 148 -5.20 17.76 -3.51
N TYR A 149 -5.29 17.70 -2.19
CA TYR A 149 -6.01 18.72 -1.41
C TYR A 149 -5.29 20.07 -1.40
N ALA A 150 -3.96 20.07 -1.30
CA ALA A 150 -3.17 21.30 -1.38
C ALA A 150 -3.37 22.04 -2.72
N LYS A 151 -3.47 21.33 -3.85
CA LYS A 151 -3.76 21.94 -5.16
C LYS A 151 -5.19 22.47 -5.30
N MET A 152 -6.14 21.91 -4.56
CA MET A 152 -7.54 22.38 -4.52
C MET A 152 -7.76 23.51 -3.51
N GLY A 153 -6.70 24.03 -2.88
CA GLY A 153 -6.78 25.10 -1.88
C GLY A 153 -7.21 24.63 -0.49
N TYR A 154 -7.26 23.31 -0.25
CA TYR A 154 -7.55 22.74 1.06
C TYR A 154 -6.24 22.37 1.76
N THR A 155 -5.86 23.14 2.78
CA THR A 155 -4.82 22.73 3.72
C THR A 155 -5.46 21.95 4.87
N ALA A 156 -5.00 20.72 5.09
CA ALA A 156 -5.30 20.02 6.34
C ALA A 156 -4.68 20.83 7.50
N LYS A 157 -5.51 21.21 8.47
CA LYS A 157 -5.05 21.83 9.72
C LYS A 157 -4.26 20.83 10.56
#